data_AF-P84094-F1
#
_entry.id   AF-P84094-F1
#
_cell.length_a   1.000
_cell.length_b   1.000
_cell.length_c   1.000
_cell.angle_alpha   90.00
_cell.angle_beta   90.00
_cell.angle_gamma   90.00
#
_symmetry.space_group_name_H-M   'P 1'
#
loop_
_entity.id
_entity.type
_entity.pdbx_description
1 polymer ?
#
loop_
_entity_poly.entity_id
_entity_poly.type
_entity_poly.pdbx_seq_one_letter_code
_entity_poly.pdbx_strand_id
1 'polypeptide(L)' 'IRCSGSRDCYSPCMKQTGCPNAKCINKSCKCYGC' A
#
# COMPACT_ATOMS: atom_id res chain seq x y z
N ILE A 1 0.16 -3.30 -7.23
CA ILE A 1 -1.10 -3.75 -6.57
C ILE A 1 -2.18 -2.75 -6.97
N ARG A 2 -3.25 -3.20 -7.63
CA ARG A 2 -4.37 -2.32 -7.94
C ARG A 2 -5.12 -1.99 -6.65
N CYS A 3 -5.49 -0.74 -6.48
CA CYS A 3 -6.22 -0.25 -5.32
C CYS A 3 -7.37 0.66 -5.73
N SER A 4 -8.45 0.59 -4.96
CA SER A 4 -9.56 1.55 -5.01
C SER A 4 -9.34 2.67 -4.01
N GLY A 5 -8.65 2.38 -2.89
CA GLY A 5 -8.20 3.37 -1.91
C GLY A 5 -6.94 2.95 -1.18
N SER A 6 -6.39 3.86 -0.35
CA SER A 6 -5.13 3.61 0.38
C SER A 6 -5.20 2.42 1.34
N ARG A 7 -6.39 2.10 1.87
CA ARG A 7 -6.58 0.94 2.76
C ARG A 7 -6.30 -0.40 2.07
N ASP A 8 -6.60 -0.54 0.78
CA ASP A 8 -6.31 -1.75 0.01
C ASP A 8 -4.79 -2.02 -0.07
N CYS A 9 -3.98 -0.98 0.13
CA CYS A 9 -2.53 -1.06 0.07
C CYS A 9 -1.89 -1.46 1.40
N TYR A 10 -2.57 -1.29 2.54
CA TYR A 10 -1.98 -1.53 3.85
C TYR A 10 -1.60 -2.99 4.05
N SER A 11 -2.52 -3.93 3.82
CA SER A 11 -2.23 -5.37 3.91
C SER A 11 -1.07 -5.82 3.01
N PRO A 12 -1.07 -5.53 1.70
CA PRO A 12 0.00 -5.99 0.82
C PRO A 12 1.32 -5.26 1.07
N CYS A 13 1.31 -3.97 1.41
CA CYS A 13 2.54 -3.26 1.77
C CYS A 13 3.10 -3.74 3.11
N MET A 14 2.26 -3.99 4.12
CA MET A 14 2.70 -4.57 5.38
C MET A 14 3.33 -5.95 5.19
N LYS A 15 2.82 -6.76 4.24
CA LYS A 15 3.41 -8.06 3.89
C LYS A 15 4.75 -7.93 3.16
N GLN A 16 4.99 -6.82 2.46
CA GLN A 16 6.24 -6.56 1.71
C GLN A 16 7.32 -5.89 2.56
N THR A 17 6.95 -4.87 3.35
CA THR A 17 7.91 -4.00 4.06
C THR A 17 7.88 -4.20 5.57
N GLY A 18 6.90 -4.92 6.11
CA GLY A 18 6.63 -4.99 7.55
C GLY A 18 5.83 -3.80 8.08
N CYS A 19 5.61 -2.75 7.29
CA CYS A 19 4.95 -1.52 7.72
C CYS A 19 3.69 -1.23 6.88
N PRO A 20 2.56 -0.83 7.50
CA PRO A 20 1.33 -0.53 6.78
C PRO A 20 1.37 0.81 6.04
N ASN A 21 2.53 1.48 5.98
CA ASN A 21 2.66 2.79 5.36
C ASN A 21 2.60 2.69 3.84
N ALA A 22 1.41 2.97 3.30
CA ALA A 22 1.13 2.89 1.88
C ALA A 22 0.12 3.94 1.44
N LYS A 23 0.18 4.32 0.16
CA LYS A 23 -0.79 5.24 -0.45
C LYS A 23 -1.22 4.70 -1.80
N CYS A 24 -2.52 4.79 -2.08
CA CYS A 24 -3.04 4.50 -3.40
C CYS A 24 -2.89 5.74 -4.29
N ILE A 25 -2.14 5.64 -5.38
CA ILE A 25 -1.88 6.71 -6.34
C ILE A 25 -2.16 6.17 -7.74
N ASN A 26 -3.02 6.85 -8.51
CA ASN A 26 -3.45 6.41 -9.86
C ASN A 26 -3.90 4.94 -9.91
N LYS A 27 -4.72 4.53 -8.93
CA LYS A 27 -5.21 3.14 -8.76
C LYS A 27 -4.10 2.09 -8.55
N SER A 28 -2.89 2.51 -8.18
CA SER A 28 -1.77 1.65 -7.82
C SER A 28 -1.25 1.95 -6.43
N CYS A 29 -0.99 0.92 -5.64
CA CYS A 29 -0.38 1.07 -4.33
C CYS A 29 1.09 1.44 -4.44
N LYS A 30 1.49 2.43 -3.65
CA LYS A 30 2.88 2.76 -3.36
C LYS A 30 3.15 2.53 -1.88
N CYS A 31 4.02 1.57 -1.58
CA CYS A 31 4.49 1.27 -0.22
C CYS A 31 5.67 2.18 0.08
N TYR A 32 5.64 2.89 1.21
CA TYR A 32 6.73 3.78 1.61
C TYR A 32 7.70 3.13 2.60
N GLY A 33 7.37 1.93 3.12
CA GLY A 33 8.13 1.30 4.19
C GLY A 33 7.84 1.94 5.55
N CYS A 34 8.69 1.62 6.51
CA CYS A 34 9.00 2.54 7.59
C CYS A 34 10.22 3.36 7.14
#